data_AF-A0A3Q8FL92-F1
#
_entry.id   AF-A0A3Q8FL92-F1
#
_cell.length_a   1.000
_cell.length_b   1.000
_cell.length_c   1.000
_cell.angle_alpha   90.00
_cell.angle_beta   90.00
_cell.angle_gamma   90.00
#
_symmetry.space_group_name_H-M   'P 1'
#
loop_
_entity.id
_entity.type
_entity.pdbx_description
1 polymer ?
#
loop_
_entity_poly.entity_id
_entity_poly.type
_entity_poly.pdbx_seq_one_letter_code
_entity_poly.pdbx_strand_id
1 'polypeptide(L)'
;MTRARPAALLALVALVLFTATAVWTQFARGDLDWVQATLSLYLHGPWGLALRSAYCLLALAIAVLGIALYRHCTGPRRSAAAPLLFTVAALGLATVSIGDSWLPQATPLLAPLVHGLAANTAFLCASVGMLLQSWYLRREPGWQRSAALLWGWAWLAFVLLWLHVLWRAGPPRGVGQKTVIVVIVGWLLWLAASLYQRSRRIDAH
;
A
#
# COMPACT_ATOMS: atom_id res chain seq x y z
N MET A 1 22.01 9.06 -9.37
CA MET A 1 20.54 8.83 -9.26
C MET A 1 20.02 7.76 -10.23
N THR A 2 20.89 7.02 -10.91
CA THR A 2 20.56 6.01 -11.94
C THR A 2 19.61 4.89 -11.45
N ARG A 3 19.51 4.65 -10.14
CA ARG A 3 18.62 3.63 -9.55
C ARG A 3 17.23 4.13 -9.14
N ALA A 4 16.97 5.44 -9.05
CA ALA A 4 15.63 5.96 -8.69
C ALA A 4 14.58 5.68 -9.76
N ARG A 5 14.94 5.89 -11.03
CA ARG A 5 14.03 5.69 -12.16
C ARG A 5 13.58 4.24 -12.32
N PRO A 6 14.45 3.22 -12.35
CA PRO A 6 14.00 1.84 -12.45
C PRO A 6 13.18 1.43 -11.21
N ALA A 7 13.55 1.88 -10.00
CA ALA A 7 12.77 1.61 -8.79
C ALA A 7 11.35 2.20 -8.86
N ALA A 8 11.21 3.44 -9.31
CA ALA A 8 9.91 4.10 -9.47
C ALA A 8 9.07 3.42 -10.56
N LEU A 9 9.69 3.02 -11.69
CA LEU A 9 9.01 2.29 -12.76
C LEU A 9 8.53 0.91 -12.30
N LEU A 10 9.38 0.15 -11.63
CA LEU A 10 9.03 -1.16 -11.07
C LEU A 10 7.85 -1.04 -10.08
N ALA A 11 7.90 -0.03 -9.20
CA ALA A 11 6.81 0.23 -8.27
C ALA A 11 5.50 0.60 -8.99
N LEU A 12 5.56 1.45 -10.03
CA LEU A 12 4.39 1.79 -10.85
C LEU A 12 3.78 0.56 -11.52
N VAL A 13 4.60 -0.28 -12.16
CA VAL A 13 4.13 -1.50 -12.82
C VAL A 13 3.49 -2.44 -11.80
N ALA A 14 4.15 -2.66 -10.65
CA ALA A 14 3.61 -3.50 -9.58
C ALA A 14 2.28 -2.98 -9.02
N LEU A 15 2.15 -1.66 -8.80
CA LEU A 15 0.91 -1.04 -8.35
C LEU A 15 -0.21 -1.19 -9.39
N VAL A 16 0.09 -0.97 -10.68
CA VAL A 16 -0.90 -1.13 -11.76
C VAL A 16 -1.34 -2.59 -11.88
N LEU A 17 -0.40 -3.54 -11.86
CA LEU A 17 -0.72 -4.98 -11.87
C LEU A 17 -1.56 -5.38 -10.67
N PHE A 18 -1.26 -4.85 -9.49
CA PHE A 18 -2.08 -5.05 -8.30
C PHE A 18 -3.50 -4.53 -8.51
N THR A 19 -3.66 -3.28 -8.93
CA THR A 19 -4.98 -2.67 -9.15
C THR A 19 -5.77 -3.44 -10.21
N ALA A 20 -5.16 -3.78 -11.34
CA ALA A 20 -5.79 -4.54 -12.40
C ALA A 20 -6.26 -5.91 -11.91
N THR A 21 -5.41 -6.62 -11.15
CA THR A 21 -5.74 -7.93 -10.58
C THR A 21 -6.88 -7.81 -9.57
N ALA A 22 -6.82 -6.83 -8.66
CA ALA A 22 -7.85 -6.61 -7.65
C ALA A 22 -9.19 -6.25 -8.26
N VAL A 23 -9.21 -5.41 -9.31
CA VAL A 23 -10.42 -5.05 -10.04
C VAL A 23 -10.96 -6.25 -10.80
N TRP A 24 -10.11 -6.98 -11.52
CA TRP A 24 -10.50 -8.19 -12.23
C TRP A 24 -11.16 -9.21 -11.30
N THR A 25 -10.59 -9.45 -10.12
CA THR A 25 -11.17 -10.40 -9.16
C THR A 25 -12.51 -9.94 -8.61
N GLN A 26 -12.81 -8.63 -8.58
CA GLN A 26 -14.16 -8.17 -8.21
C GLN A 26 -15.23 -8.67 -9.18
N PHE A 27 -14.92 -8.69 -10.48
CA PHE A 27 -15.86 -9.12 -11.51
C PHE A 27 -15.84 -10.64 -11.71
N ALA A 28 -14.66 -11.27 -11.60
CA ALA A 28 -14.51 -12.71 -11.81
C ALA A 28 -15.10 -13.54 -10.67
N ARG A 29 -15.27 -12.98 -9.46
CA ARG A 29 -15.83 -13.64 -8.28
C ARG A 29 -17.27 -13.22 -8.02
N GLY A 30 -18.16 -13.62 -8.93
CA GLY A 30 -19.60 -13.41 -8.78
C GLY A 30 -20.24 -14.18 -7.60
N ASP A 31 -19.49 -15.12 -6.99
CA ASP A 31 -19.85 -15.81 -5.76
C ASP A 31 -19.73 -14.94 -4.50
N LEU A 32 -18.99 -13.83 -4.57
CA LEU A 32 -18.80 -12.92 -3.44
C LEU A 32 -19.63 -11.65 -3.62
N ASP A 33 -20.40 -11.29 -2.59
CA ASP A 33 -21.04 -9.98 -2.52
C ASP A 33 -19.96 -8.89 -2.41
N TRP A 34 -19.77 -8.12 -3.47
CA TRP A 34 -18.75 -7.08 -3.55
C TRP A 34 -18.91 -5.98 -2.49
N VAL A 35 -20.10 -5.81 -1.91
CA VAL A 35 -20.37 -4.82 -0.86
C VAL A 35 -19.88 -5.33 0.50
N GLN A 36 -20.19 -6.58 0.83
CA GLN A 36 -19.89 -7.16 2.14
C GLN A 36 -18.49 -7.78 2.20
N ALA A 37 -18.06 -8.43 1.12
CA ALA A 37 -16.82 -9.17 1.09
C ALA A 37 -15.61 -8.23 1.09
N THR A 38 -14.77 -8.36 2.11
CA THR A 38 -13.46 -7.72 2.20
C THR A 38 -12.54 -8.23 1.10
N LEU A 39 -11.56 -7.42 0.69
CA LEU A 39 -10.63 -7.82 -0.36
C LEU A 39 -9.79 -9.04 0.05
N SER A 40 -9.59 -9.25 1.35
CA SER A 40 -8.95 -10.46 1.89
C SER A 40 -9.72 -11.74 1.59
N LEU A 41 -11.06 -11.72 1.52
CA LEU A 41 -11.84 -12.93 1.18
C LEU A 41 -11.59 -13.38 -0.26
N TYR A 42 -11.29 -12.45 -1.17
CA TYR A 42 -10.94 -12.76 -2.56
C TYR A 42 -9.60 -13.49 -2.68
N LEU A 43 -8.79 -13.57 -1.60
CA LEU A 43 -7.56 -14.36 -1.58
C LEU A 43 -7.84 -15.87 -1.57
N HIS A 44 -9.03 -16.31 -1.20
CA HIS A 44 -9.40 -17.73 -1.12
C HIS A 44 -10.25 -18.15 -2.30
N GLY A 45 -10.04 -19.35 -2.86
CA GLY A 45 -10.83 -19.87 -3.97
C GLY A 45 -10.29 -19.48 -5.35
N PRO A 46 -11.13 -19.46 -6.40
CA PRO A 46 -10.71 -19.13 -7.76
C PRO A 46 -10.01 -17.77 -7.82
N TRP A 47 -8.94 -17.67 -8.60
CA TRP A 47 -8.09 -16.46 -8.73
C TRP A 47 -7.35 -16.01 -7.45
N GLY A 48 -7.50 -16.73 -6.33
CA GLY A 48 -6.85 -16.41 -5.07
C GLY A 48 -5.32 -16.36 -5.17
N LEU A 49 -4.71 -17.29 -5.92
CA LEU A 49 -3.26 -17.29 -6.17
C LEU A 49 -2.80 -16.01 -6.89
N ALA A 50 -3.51 -15.61 -7.95
CA ALA A 50 -3.17 -14.40 -8.70
C ALA A 50 -3.24 -13.15 -7.80
N LEU A 51 -4.28 -13.04 -6.98
CA LEU A 51 -4.42 -11.93 -6.04
C LEU A 51 -3.33 -11.95 -4.96
N ARG A 52 -2.99 -13.12 -4.40
CA ARG A 52 -1.88 -13.25 -3.43
C ARG A 52 -0.54 -12.82 -4.01
N SER A 53 -0.24 -13.25 -5.25
CA SER A 53 0.96 -12.81 -5.96
C SER A 53 0.97 -11.29 -6.18
N ALA A 54 -0.17 -10.71 -6.57
CA ALA A 54 -0.33 -9.27 -6.70
C ALA A 54 -0.12 -8.52 -5.38
N TYR A 55 -0.60 -9.07 -4.25
CA TYR A 55 -0.32 -8.53 -2.91
C TYR A 55 1.17 -8.55 -2.56
N CYS A 56 1.90 -9.63 -2.92
CA CYS A 56 3.35 -9.69 -2.75
C CYS A 56 4.08 -8.64 -3.61
N LEU A 57 3.64 -8.42 -4.85
CA LEU A 57 4.16 -7.34 -5.70
C LEU A 57 3.90 -5.96 -5.10
N LEU A 58 2.71 -5.73 -4.55
CA LEU A 58 2.37 -4.50 -3.83
C LEU A 58 3.27 -4.29 -2.60
N ALA A 59 3.49 -5.33 -1.80
CA ALA A 59 4.41 -5.28 -0.65
C ALA A 59 5.82 -4.86 -1.09
N LEU A 60 6.34 -5.47 -2.16
CA LEU A 60 7.64 -5.12 -2.71
C LEU A 60 7.68 -3.66 -3.19
N ALA A 61 6.63 -3.19 -3.88
CA ALA A 61 6.53 -1.82 -4.37
C ALA A 61 6.57 -0.80 -3.21
N ILE A 62 5.84 -1.05 -2.13
CA ILE A 62 5.82 -0.20 -0.93
C ILE A 62 7.22 -0.07 -0.33
N ALA A 63 7.91 -1.21 -0.10
CA ALA A 63 9.26 -1.22 0.46
C ALA A 63 10.28 -0.51 -0.47
N VAL A 64 10.23 -0.82 -1.77
CA VAL A 64 11.12 -0.23 -2.78
C VAL A 64 10.93 1.28 -2.87
N LEU A 65 9.69 1.79 -2.85
CA LEU A 65 9.42 3.24 -2.87
C LEU A 65 9.99 3.94 -1.65
N GLY A 66 9.78 3.37 -0.45
CA GLY A 66 10.34 3.92 0.79
C GLY A 66 11.87 4.01 0.73
N ILE A 67 12.53 2.91 0.37
CA ILE A 67 14.00 2.84 0.25
C ILE A 67 14.50 3.79 -0.83
N ALA A 68 13.83 3.85 -1.99
CA ALA A 68 14.21 4.73 -3.09
C ALA A 68 14.15 6.20 -2.67
N LEU A 69 13.07 6.62 -2.00
CA LEU A 69 12.95 8.00 -1.50
C LEU A 69 14.03 8.31 -0.47
N TYR A 70 14.25 7.43 0.51
CA TYR A 70 15.30 7.64 1.52
C TYR A 70 16.71 7.79 0.93
N ARG A 71 17.00 7.09 -0.18
CA ARG A 71 18.30 7.16 -0.86
C ARG A 71 18.47 8.41 -1.72
N HIS A 72 17.38 9.08 -2.11
CA HIS A 72 17.41 10.19 -3.07
C HIS A 72 16.97 11.54 -2.47
N CYS A 73 16.35 11.55 -1.29
CA CYS A 73 16.13 12.76 -0.52
C CYS A 73 17.44 13.27 0.07
N THR A 74 17.68 14.58 -0.06
CA THR A 74 18.91 15.25 0.41
C THR A 74 18.62 16.29 1.50
N GLY A 75 17.35 16.51 1.83
CA GLY A 75 16.94 17.52 2.78
C GLY A 75 17.37 17.23 4.23
N PRO A 76 17.34 18.26 5.08
CA PRO A 76 17.84 18.23 6.47
C PRO A 76 17.06 17.29 7.41
N ARG A 77 16.01 16.62 6.92
CA ARG A 77 15.18 15.67 7.69
C ARG A 77 15.22 14.25 7.12
N ARG A 78 16.33 13.87 6.48
CA ARG A 78 16.54 12.49 6.05
C ARG A 78 16.52 11.56 7.26
N SER A 79 15.48 10.73 7.36
CA SER A 79 15.28 9.77 8.44
C SER A 79 14.85 8.43 7.87
N ALA A 80 15.34 7.35 8.47
CA ALA A 80 14.95 5.99 8.12
C ALA A 80 13.56 5.59 8.67
N ALA A 81 12.89 6.45 9.45
CA ALA A 81 11.61 6.11 10.06
C ALA A 81 10.51 5.78 9.03
N ALA A 82 10.32 6.62 8.00
CA ALA A 82 9.34 6.36 6.95
C ALA A 82 9.61 5.08 6.13
N PRO A 83 10.83 4.82 5.62
CA PRO A 83 11.11 3.56 4.92
C PRO A 83 11.01 2.34 5.82
N LEU A 84 11.34 2.43 7.12
CA LEU A 84 11.13 1.34 8.07
C LEU A 84 9.65 1.02 8.24
N LEU A 85 8.80 2.05 8.40
CA LEU A 85 7.35 1.87 8.46
C LEU A 85 6.80 1.21 7.19
N PHE A 86 7.22 1.65 6.01
CA PHE A 86 6.83 1.00 4.76
C PHE A 86 7.33 -0.44 4.65
N THR A 87 8.52 -0.73 5.15
CA THR A 87 9.06 -2.11 5.16
C THR A 87 8.26 -3.00 6.11
N VAL A 88 7.94 -2.54 7.32
CA VAL A 88 7.07 -3.26 8.25
C VAL A 88 5.67 -3.45 7.66
N ALA A 89 5.15 -2.44 6.97
CA ALA A 89 3.87 -2.54 6.27
C ALA A 89 3.88 -3.62 5.17
N ALA A 90 4.96 -3.66 4.38
CA ALA A 90 5.17 -4.66 3.34
C ALA A 90 5.27 -6.07 3.93
N LEU A 91 5.97 -6.25 5.05
CA LEU A 91 6.06 -7.54 5.75
C LEU A 91 4.71 -8.00 6.30
N GLY A 92 3.92 -7.08 6.87
CA GLY A 92 2.54 -7.37 7.30
C GLY A 92 1.68 -7.81 6.11
N LEU A 93 1.76 -7.10 4.99
CA LEU A 93 1.00 -7.41 3.78
C LEU A 93 1.38 -8.77 3.18
N ALA A 94 2.69 -9.07 3.12
CA ALA A 94 3.20 -10.35 2.65
C ALA A 94 2.80 -11.50 3.59
N THR A 95 2.80 -11.26 4.91
CA THR A 95 2.32 -12.22 5.90
C THR A 95 0.85 -12.56 5.68
N VAL A 96 -0.01 -11.57 5.36
CA VAL A 96 -1.41 -11.83 5.01
C VAL A 96 -1.52 -12.66 3.74
N SER A 97 -0.84 -12.26 2.66
CA SER A 97 -0.99 -12.93 1.36
C SER A 97 -0.47 -14.36 1.36
N ILE A 98 0.65 -14.62 2.04
CA ILE A 98 1.26 -15.95 2.16
C ILE A 98 0.54 -16.76 3.24
N GLY A 99 0.25 -16.16 4.39
CA GLY A 99 -0.41 -16.84 5.52
C GLY A 99 -1.78 -17.38 5.13
N ASP A 100 -2.59 -16.57 4.45
CA ASP A 100 -3.93 -16.99 4.00
C ASP A 100 -3.91 -18.18 3.03
N SER A 101 -2.75 -18.56 2.48
CA SER A 101 -2.65 -19.69 1.56
C SER A 101 -2.60 -21.07 2.21
N TRP A 102 -2.14 -21.17 3.45
CA TRP A 102 -1.91 -22.46 4.11
C TRP A 102 -2.27 -22.47 5.59
N LEU A 103 -2.22 -21.32 6.27
CA LEU A 103 -2.45 -21.21 7.71
C LEU A 103 -3.87 -21.63 8.13
N PRO A 104 -4.95 -21.33 7.37
CA PRO A 104 -6.29 -21.81 7.72
C PRO A 104 -6.40 -23.33 7.78
N GLN A 105 -5.64 -24.07 6.96
CA GLN A 105 -5.61 -25.53 6.98
C GLN A 105 -4.69 -26.08 8.07
N ALA A 106 -3.54 -25.43 8.29
CA ALA A 106 -2.54 -25.91 9.25
C ALA A 106 -2.90 -25.59 10.71
N THR A 107 -3.40 -24.38 10.99
CA THR A 107 -3.69 -23.88 12.35
C THR A 107 -4.94 -22.99 12.35
N PRO A 108 -6.15 -23.55 12.21
CA PRO A 108 -7.39 -22.80 12.01
C PRO A 108 -7.72 -21.83 13.17
N LEU A 109 -7.30 -22.14 14.40
CA LEU A 109 -7.52 -21.28 15.57
C LEU A 109 -6.59 -20.04 15.59
N LEU A 110 -5.38 -20.16 15.03
CA LEU A 110 -4.41 -19.06 14.99
C LEU A 110 -4.51 -18.23 13.71
N ALA A 111 -5.03 -18.80 12.63
CA ALA A 111 -5.11 -18.12 11.33
C ALA A 111 -5.81 -16.75 11.39
N PRO A 112 -6.98 -16.59 12.04
CA PRO A 112 -7.62 -15.28 12.15
C PRO A 112 -6.82 -14.26 12.97
N LEU A 113 -6.11 -14.71 14.01
CA LEU A 113 -5.27 -13.85 14.85
C LEU A 113 -4.06 -13.33 14.07
N VAL A 114 -3.35 -14.23 13.38
CA VAL A 114 -2.19 -13.87 12.56
C VAL A 114 -2.61 -12.94 11.42
N HIS A 115 -3.71 -13.27 10.73
CA HIS A 115 -4.28 -12.41 9.70
C HIS A 115 -4.60 -11.02 10.24
N GLY A 116 -5.33 -10.94 11.36
CA GLY A 116 -5.74 -9.69 11.98
C GLY A 116 -4.55 -8.82 12.40
N LEU A 117 -3.55 -9.41 13.06
CA LEU A 117 -2.34 -8.68 13.48
C LEU A 117 -1.53 -8.20 12.27
N ALA A 118 -1.32 -9.06 11.28
CA ALA A 118 -0.56 -8.72 10.09
C ALA A 118 -1.25 -7.63 9.25
N ALA A 119 -2.57 -7.75 9.04
CA ALA A 119 -3.35 -6.77 8.30
C ALA A 119 -3.38 -5.41 9.03
N ASN A 120 -3.67 -5.39 10.33
CA ASN A 120 -3.69 -4.15 11.11
C ASN A 120 -2.31 -3.48 11.14
N THR A 121 -1.24 -4.26 11.31
CA THR A 121 0.14 -3.75 11.23
C THR A 121 0.43 -3.15 9.86
N ALA A 122 0.03 -3.82 8.78
CA ALA A 122 0.21 -3.33 7.42
C ALA A 122 -0.45 -1.96 7.20
N PHE A 123 -1.73 -1.84 7.55
CA PHE A 123 -2.47 -0.58 7.38
C PHE A 123 -1.96 0.54 8.29
N LEU A 124 -1.67 0.24 9.55
CA LEU A 124 -1.17 1.24 10.50
C LEU A 124 0.20 1.76 10.07
N CYS A 125 1.14 0.87 9.78
CA CYS A 125 2.48 1.27 9.36
C CYS A 125 2.45 1.98 7.99
N ALA A 126 1.62 1.54 7.04
CA ALA A 126 1.47 2.24 5.76
C ALA A 126 0.92 3.65 5.94
N SER A 127 -0.18 3.83 6.68
CA SER A 127 -0.81 5.15 6.88
C SER A 127 0.07 6.13 7.65
N VAL A 128 0.75 5.68 8.71
CA VAL A 128 1.72 6.52 9.44
C VAL A 128 2.96 6.80 8.58
N GLY A 129 3.43 5.81 7.83
CA GLY A 129 4.52 5.97 6.85
C GLY A 129 4.18 7.01 5.78
N MET A 130 2.95 7.02 5.26
CA MET A 130 2.45 8.02 4.30
C MET A 130 2.48 9.43 4.87
N LEU A 131 2.00 9.61 6.12
CA LEU A 131 2.02 10.91 6.80
C LEU A 131 3.46 11.42 6.98
N LEU A 132 4.34 10.55 7.49
CA LEU A 132 5.73 10.89 7.78
C LEU A 132 6.52 11.18 6.50
N GLN A 133 6.36 10.32 5.48
CA GLN A 133 6.99 10.51 4.18
C GLN A 133 6.53 11.83 3.55
N SER A 134 5.22 12.12 3.55
CA SER A 134 4.69 13.38 3.02
C SER A 134 5.25 14.59 3.76
N TRP A 135 5.36 14.50 5.10
CA TRP A 135 5.94 15.54 5.93
C TRP A 135 7.41 15.82 5.59
N TYR A 136 8.22 14.77 5.36
CA TYR A 136 9.60 14.93 4.90
C TYR A 136 9.66 15.60 3.53
N LEU A 137 8.84 15.17 2.58
CA LEU A 137 8.80 15.71 1.22
C LEU A 137 8.42 17.21 1.18
N ARG A 138 7.69 17.73 2.18
CA ARG A 138 7.39 19.18 2.25
C ARG A 138 8.64 20.06 2.36
N ARG A 139 9.74 19.51 2.87
CA ARG A 139 11.02 20.22 3.00
C ARG A 139 12.06 19.80 1.96
N GLU A 140 11.74 18.83 1.11
CA GLU A 140 12.62 18.42 0.03
C GLU A 140 12.55 19.42 -1.14
N PRO A 141 13.69 19.93 -1.63
CA PRO A 141 13.72 20.81 -2.78
C PRO A 141 12.99 20.23 -3.99
N GLY A 142 12.11 21.04 -4.57
CA GLY A 142 11.29 20.67 -5.73
C GLY A 142 10.02 19.90 -5.39
N TRP A 143 9.87 19.32 -4.19
CA TRP A 143 8.71 18.49 -3.83
C TRP A 143 7.53 19.27 -3.24
N GLN A 144 7.67 20.57 -2.96
CA GLN A 144 6.75 21.32 -2.10
C GLN A 144 5.29 21.26 -2.58
N ARG A 145 5.02 21.43 -3.88
CA ARG A 145 3.67 21.35 -4.45
C ARG A 145 3.07 19.94 -4.32
N SER A 146 3.81 18.91 -4.77
CA SER A 146 3.36 17.51 -4.68
C SER A 146 3.20 17.06 -3.23
N ALA A 147 4.06 17.53 -2.33
CA ALA A 147 4.07 17.16 -0.92
C ALA A 147 2.85 17.70 -0.15
N ALA A 148 2.35 18.89 -0.48
CA ALA A 148 1.13 19.41 0.13
C ALA A 148 -0.08 18.52 -0.20
N LEU A 149 -0.22 18.12 -1.47
CA LEU A 149 -1.26 17.20 -1.93
C LEU A 149 -1.11 15.81 -1.27
N LEU A 150 0.10 15.25 -1.31
CA LEU A 150 0.39 13.95 -0.68
C LEU A 150 0.13 13.97 0.84
N TRP A 151 0.38 15.09 1.50
CA TRP A 151 0.15 15.24 2.95
C TRP A 151 -1.34 15.28 3.29
N GLY A 152 -2.14 16.05 2.55
CA GLY A 152 -3.60 16.06 2.73
C GLY A 152 -4.22 14.69 2.43
N TRP A 153 -3.76 14.02 1.37
CA TRP A 153 -4.22 12.68 1.01
C TRP A 153 -3.76 11.62 2.03
N ALA A 154 -2.57 11.75 2.62
CA ALA A 154 -2.13 10.86 3.70
C ALA A 154 -3.03 10.98 4.94
N TRP A 155 -3.46 12.20 5.30
CA TRP A 155 -4.45 12.41 6.36
C TRP A 155 -5.81 11.79 6.01
N LEU A 156 -6.27 11.93 4.77
CA LEU A 156 -7.49 11.26 4.31
C LEU A 156 -7.40 9.74 4.51
N ALA A 157 -6.30 9.10 4.09
CA ALA A 157 -6.08 7.66 4.27
C ALA A 157 -6.08 7.27 5.75
N PHE A 158 -5.39 8.05 6.59
CA PHE A 158 -5.30 7.81 8.03
C PHE A 158 -6.68 7.92 8.70
N VAL A 159 -7.44 8.98 8.42
CA VAL A 159 -8.79 9.17 8.99
C VAL A 159 -9.74 8.07 8.51
N LEU A 160 -9.74 7.73 7.22
CA LEU A 160 -10.57 6.65 6.69
C LEU A 160 -10.23 5.29 7.33
N LEU A 161 -8.95 5.01 7.59
CA LEU A 161 -8.54 3.80 8.31
C LEU A 161 -9.15 3.77 9.73
N TRP A 162 -9.05 4.87 10.48
CA TRP A 162 -9.64 4.93 11.82
C TRP A 162 -11.16 4.85 11.81
N LEU A 163 -11.83 5.51 10.85
CA LEU A 163 -13.27 5.38 10.66
C LEU A 163 -13.64 3.93 10.38
N HIS A 164 -12.91 3.24 9.49
CA HIS A 164 -13.15 1.83 9.19
C HIS A 164 -13.01 0.91 10.42
N VAL A 165 -12.06 1.20 11.31
CA VAL A 165 -11.79 0.40 12.52
C VAL A 165 -12.78 0.71 13.65
N LEU A 166 -13.03 1.99 13.92
CA LEU A 166 -13.79 2.45 15.08
C LEU A 166 -15.29 2.52 14.82
N TRP A 167 -15.71 2.87 13.61
CA TRP A 167 -17.13 3.02 13.28
C TRP A 167 -17.74 1.68 12.86
N ARG A 168 -18.07 0.84 13.85
CA ARG A 168 -18.63 -0.50 13.63
C ARG A 168 -20.02 -0.50 12.99
N ALA A 169 -20.82 0.52 13.23
CA ALA A 169 -22.15 0.72 12.62
C ALA A 169 -22.09 1.45 11.26
N GLY A 170 -20.89 1.67 10.73
CA GLY A 170 -20.67 2.41 9.49
C GLY A 170 -20.96 1.58 8.23
N PRO A 171 -20.37 1.95 7.08
CA PRO A 171 -20.58 1.23 5.84
C PRO A 171 -20.17 -0.25 5.94
N PRO A 172 -20.70 -1.11 5.05
CA PRO A 172 -20.32 -2.51 4.97
C PRO A 172 -18.80 -2.71 4.98
N ARG A 173 -18.32 -3.71 5.73
CA ARG A 173 -16.88 -3.88 5.97
C ARG A 173 -16.09 -4.03 4.67
N GLY A 174 -16.67 -4.70 3.66
CA GLY A 174 -16.08 -4.85 2.34
C GLY A 174 -15.81 -3.51 1.66
N VAL A 175 -16.84 -2.67 1.52
CA VAL A 175 -16.72 -1.31 0.95
C VAL A 175 -15.74 -0.45 1.75
N GLY A 176 -15.85 -0.46 3.07
CA GLY A 176 -14.98 0.35 3.94
C GLY A 176 -13.49 0.01 3.74
N GLN A 177 -13.16 -1.28 3.76
CA GLN A 177 -11.78 -1.73 3.56
C GLN A 177 -11.28 -1.42 2.14
N LYS A 178 -12.07 -1.73 1.11
CA LYS A 178 -11.70 -1.45 -0.29
C LYS A 178 -11.47 0.04 -0.53
N THR A 179 -12.27 0.90 0.10
CA THR A 179 -12.09 2.36 0.04
C THR A 179 -10.74 2.78 0.61
N VAL A 180 -10.37 2.28 1.79
CA VAL A 180 -9.06 2.55 2.40
C VAL A 180 -7.93 2.08 1.48
N ILE A 181 -8.04 0.88 0.91
CA ILE A 181 -7.05 0.33 -0.03
C ILE A 181 -6.92 1.21 -1.27
N VAL A 182 -8.02 1.62 -1.90
CA VAL A 182 -8.00 2.50 -3.09
C VAL A 182 -7.31 3.82 -2.78
N VAL A 183 -7.60 4.42 -1.62
CA VAL A 183 -6.99 5.69 -1.21
C VAL A 183 -5.48 5.53 -0.98
N ILE A 184 -5.04 4.45 -0.33
CA ILE A 184 -3.61 4.17 -0.10
C ILE A 184 -2.89 3.88 -1.42
N VAL A 185 -3.45 3.03 -2.28
CA VAL A 185 -2.85 2.66 -3.56
C VAL A 185 -2.79 3.86 -4.51
N GLY A 186 -3.82 4.70 -4.54
CA GLY A 186 -3.83 5.96 -5.29
C GLY A 186 -2.72 6.90 -4.84
N TRP A 187 -2.52 7.03 -3.53
CA TRP A 187 -1.41 7.81 -2.97
C TRP A 187 -0.04 7.25 -3.39
N LEU A 188 0.14 5.92 -3.33
CA LEU A 188 1.38 5.24 -3.74
C LEU A 188 1.66 5.42 -5.24
N LEU A 189 0.63 5.31 -6.08
CA LEU A 189 0.72 5.56 -7.53
C LEU A 189 1.16 7.00 -7.80
N TRP A 190 0.55 7.98 -7.14
CA TRP A 190 0.91 9.38 -7.30
C TRP A 190 2.35 9.65 -6.86
N LEU A 191 2.77 9.07 -5.74
CA LEU A 191 4.13 9.17 -5.23
C LEU A 191 5.14 8.57 -6.22
N ALA A 192 4.88 7.36 -6.72
CA ALA A 192 5.73 6.66 -7.67
C ALA A 192 5.81 7.41 -9.02
N ALA A 193 4.69 7.92 -9.53
CA ALA A 193 4.64 8.75 -10.74
C ALA A 193 5.42 10.05 -10.57
N SER A 194 5.25 10.73 -9.42
CA SER A 194 6.00 11.94 -9.08
C SER A 194 7.51 11.67 -9.03
N LEU A 195 7.93 10.56 -8.43
CA LEU A 195 9.33 10.16 -8.37
C LEU A 195 9.90 9.84 -9.77
N TYR A 196 9.14 9.12 -10.60
CA TYR A 196 9.54 8.77 -11.97
C TYR A 196 9.66 9.99 -12.88
N GLN A 197 8.72 10.93 -12.82
CA GLN A 197 8.76 12.17 -13.60
C GLN A 197 9.97 13.03 -13.22
N ARG A 198 10.32 13.07 -11.93
CA ARG A 198 11.47 13.84 -11.44
C ARG A 198 12.79 13.22 -11.84
N SER A 199 12.93 11.91 -11.74
CA SER A 199 14.16 11.24 -12.20
C SER A 199 14.38 11.43 -13.70
N ARG A 200 13.32 11.41 -14.52
CA ARG A 200 13.39 11.73 -15.95
C ARG A 200 13.88 13.15 -16.27
N ARG A 201 13.48 14.16 -15.48
CA ARG A 201 13.88 15.56 -15.72
C ARG A 201 15.36 15.79 -15.41
N ILE A 202 15.89 15.09 -14.41
CA ILE A 202 17.30 15.19 -14.03
C ILE A 202 18.19 14.48 -15.06
N ASP A 203 17.75 13.35 -15.63
CA ASP A 203 18.50 12.64 -16.68
C ASP A 203 18.58 13.43 -18.02
N ALA A 204 17.76 14.48 -18.19
CA ALA A 204 17.66 15.27 -19.42
C ALA A 204 18.47 16.58 -19.41
N HIS A 205 19.09 16.91 -18.27
CA HIS A 205 19.95 18.07 -18.05
C HIS A 205 21.35 17.62 -17.67
#